data_AF-T1I6S9-F1
#
_entry.id   AF-T1I6S9-F1
#
_cell.length_a   1.000
_cell.length_b   1.000
_cell.length_c   1.000
_cell.angle_alpha   90.00
_cell.angle_beta   90.00
_cell.angle_gamma   90.00
#
_symmetry.space_group_name_H-M   'P 1'
#
loop_
_entity.id
_entity.type
_entity.pdbx_description
1 polymer ?
#
loop_
_entity_poly.entity_id
_entity_poly.type
_entity_poly.pdbx_seq_one_letter_code
_entity_poly.pdbx_strand_id
1 'polypeptide(L)'
;MTKSILIFLKHCRFALCLIIGYLLFCFFSASVNLPAEKFCDTDDEPNEIMIDKKQVILNSGDELYAEISKKSAEIMFVINSCIYGYFLRDKNFNAVGAALSKKAKLISSQLEERHSDQSMEKMKQFVAKLPHMMATKKSLAVPELIKSVTDSNEFLDSLMLEQELMMGVDTEKIQTHIEDCIAHQQPIVKVLRLICMQSATNSGLKQKVLDHYKREIIQTYGFHYILTLTNLEDAGLIKVQQGSRTYTVLRKTLRLTVEDGSETTPSDISYVHSVYAPLSVRLVQHLSRAGSWRSVNDVISLLPGPSIDTTQPLSANHHKRRGSIGSQISGSQMETPKIVMVFFLGGCTFSEISALRFLSQQEDANVEYIIATTKLINGNTFIRTLMEPLGKAY
;
A
#
# COMPACT_ATOMS: atom_id res chain seq x y z
N MET A 1 -17.16 -21.66 -14.53
CA MET A 1 -16.25 -20.66 -13.93
C MET A 1 -15.72 -19.77 -15.04
N THR A 2 -16.22 -18.53 -15.11
CA THR A 2 -15.66 -17.50 -15.99
C THR A 2 -14.40 -16.95 -15.32
N LYS A 3 -13.22 -17.24 -15.88
CA LYS A 3 -11.97 -16.64 -15.42
C LYS A 3 -11.90 -15.23 -16.02
N SER A 4 -11.99 -14.20 -15.17
CA SER A 4 -11.87 -12.81 -15.59
C SER A 4 -10.46 -12.31 -15.26
N ILE A 5 -9.75 -11.81 -16.28
CA ILE A 5 -8.47 -11.11 -16.12
C ILE A 5 -8.75 -9.63 -16.35
N LEU A 6 -8.38 -8.82 -15.38
CA LEU A 6 -8.47 -7.37 -15.44
C LEU A 6 -7.05 -6.80 -15.51
N ILE A 7 -6.73 -6.13 -16.60
CA ILE A 7 -5.41 -5.54 -16.83
C ILE A 7 -5.52 -4.03 -16.69
N PHE A 8 -4.83 -3.46 -15.71
CA PHE A 8 -4.65 -2.01 -15.60
C PHE A 8 -3.28 -1.63 -16.11
N LEU A 9 -3.25 -0.93 -17.25
CA LEU A 9 -2.07 -0.12 -17.58
C LEU A 9 -2.08 1.12 -16.71
N LYS A 10 -1.25 1.14 -15.65
CA LYS A 10 -0.85 2.40 -15.05
C LYS A 10 0.17 3.06 -15.96
N HIS A 11 -0.34 3.71 -17.01
CA HIS A 11 0.44 4.74 -17.66
C HIS A 11 0.78 5.81 -16.62
N CYS A 12 1.94 6.47 -16.71
CA CYS A 12 2.37 7.48 -15.73
C CYS A 12 1.31 8.58 -15.46
N ARG A 13 0.32 8.77 -16.33
CA ARG A 13 -0.88 9.59 -16.14
C ARG A 13 -1.88 9.10 -15.06
N PHE A 14 -1.72 7.90 -14.48
CA PHE A 14 -2.50 7.33 -13.35
C PHE A 14 -1.91 7.67 -11.96
N ALA A 15 -1.16 8.78 -11.90
CA ALA A 15 -0.19 9.07 -10.86
C ALA A 15 -0.72 9.17 -9.42
N LEU A 16 -2.02 9.42 -9.20
CA LEU A 16 -2.53 9.65 -7.86
C LEU A 16 -2.23 8.47 -6.92
N CYS A 17 -2.64 7.25 -7.28
CA CYS A 17 -2.41 6.07 -6.44
C CYS A 17 -0.92 5.75 -6.25
N LEU A 18 -0.06 6.16 -7.17
CA LEU A 18 1.39 5.93 -7.10
C LEU A 18 2.11 6.95 -6.22
N ILE A 19 1.63 8.20 -6.20
CA ILE A 19 2.26 9.30 -5.46
C ILE A 19 1.85 9.29 -3.98
N ILE A 20 0.63 8.84 -3.65
CA ILE A 20 0.06 8.86 -2.29
C ILE A 20 0.67 7.78 -1.37
N GLY A 21 1.43 6.82 -1.91
CA GLY A 21 2.03 5.74 -1.11
C GLY A 21 3.09 6.23 -0.11
N TYR A 22 2.68 6.60 1.11
CA TYR A 22 3.57 6.73 2.26
C TYR A 22 4.08 5.36 2.66
N LEU A 23 5.35 5.13 2.38
CA LEU A 23 6.08 4.03 2.96
C LEU A 23 7.30 4.62 3.65
N LEU A 24 7.21 4.75 4.98
CA LEU A 24 8.27 5.30 5.83
C LEU A 24 9.57 4.49 5.74
N PHE A 25 9.46 3.20 5.44
CA PHE A 25 10.58 2.30 5.21
C PHE A 25 10.46 1.64 3.83
N CYS A 26 11.57 1.52 3.08
CA CYS A 26 11.56 0.85 1.78
C CYS A 26 11.54 -0.67 1.95
N PHE A 27 10.56 -1.35 1.35
CA PHE A 27 10.54 -2.81 1.23
C PHE A 27 11.35 -3.27 0.02
N PHE A 28 12.29 -4.18 0.22
CA PHE A 28 12.99 -4.91 -0.85
C PHE A 28 12.76 -6.40 -0.67
N SER A 29 12.19 -7.08 -1.67
CA SER A 29 11.95 -8.53 -1.65
C SER A 29 11.24 -9.02 -0.38
N ALA A 30 10.14 -8.36 0.00
CA ALA A 30 9.39 -8.63 1.23
C ALA A 30 10.19 -8.44 2.52
N SER A 31 11.30 -7.69 2.50
CA SER A 31 12.10 -7.39 3.69
C SER A 31 12.25 -5.89 3.93
N VAL A 32 12.40 -5.49 5.19
CA VAL A 32 12.64 -4.10 5.64
C VAL A 32 13.83 -4.05 6.57
N ASN A 33 14.65 -3.00 6.43
CA ASN A 33 15.76 -2.71 7.32
C ASN A 33 15.34 -1.66 8.36
N LEU A 34 15.45 -2.01 9.65
CA LEU A 34 15.04 -1.17 10.78
C LEU A 34 16.23 -0.86 11.71
N PRO A 35 16.22 0.25 12.46
CA PRO A 35 17.27 0.56 13.43
C PRO A 35 17.37 -0.54 14.50
N ALA A 36 18.55 -1.14 14.69
CA ALA A 36 18.71 -2.31 15.54
C ALA A 36 18.52 -2.04 17.04
N GLU A 37 18.77 -0.80 17.47
CA GLU A 37 18.68 -0.32 18.87
C GLU A 37 17.32 -0.60 19.52
N LYS A 38 16.24 -0.62 18.73
CA LYS A 38 14.88 -0.89 19.22
C LYS A 38 14.51 -2.37 19.27
N PHE A 39 15.41 -3.26 18.85
CA PHE A 39 15.19 -4.70 18.80
C PHE A 39 16.17 -5.50 19.67
N CYS A 40 17.18 -4.88 20.29
CA CYS A 40 18.05 -5.57 21.24
C CYS A 40 17.57 -5.31 22.69
N ASP A 41 17.46 -6.36 23.48
CA ASP A 41 17.22 -6.23 24.93
C ASP A 41 18.54 -5.79 25.59
N THR A 42 18.48 -4.85 26.53
CA THR A 42 19.67 -4.32 27.23
C THR A 42 20.36 -5.34 28.14
N ASP A 43 19.79 -6.54 28.31
CA ASP A 43 20.23 -7.54 29.28
C ASP A 43 20.89 -8.79 28.65
N ASP A 44 20.99 -8.90 27.32
CA ASP A 44 21.70 -9.99 26.65
C ASP A 44 23.14 -9.57 26.27
N GLU A 45 24.10 -10.45 26.56
CA GLU A 45 25.55 -10.27 26.67
C GLU A 45 26.33 -9.40 25.62
N PRO A 46 27.54 -8.89 25.99
CA PRO A 46 28.22 -7.76 25.33
C PRO A 46 28.90 -8.03 23.97
N ASN A 47 28.61 -9.13 23.27
CA ASN A 47 29.42 -9.60 22.14
C ASN A 47 28.70 -9.73 20.78
N GLU A 48 27.51 -9.16 20.61
CA GLU A 48 26.99 -8.98 19.24
C GLU A 48 27.65 -7.76 18.59
N ILE A 49 28.40 -8.01 17.51
CA ILE A 49 28.93 -7.00 16.57
C ILE A 49 27.83 -5.95 16.33
N MET A 50 28.13 -4.66 16.53
CA MET A 50 27.22 -3.55 16.26
C MET A 50 26.66 -3.66 14.84
N ILE A 51 25.44 -4.19 14.72
CA ILE A 51 24.69 -4.22 13.48
C ILE A 51 23.81 -2.97 13.49
N ASP A 52 24.10 -1.98 12.65
CA ASP A 52 23.33 -0.72 12.60
C ASP A 52 21.88 -0.93 12.11
N LYS A 53 21.60 -2.03 11.39
CA LYS A 53 20.30 -2.29 10.74
C LYS A 53 19.86 -3.75 10.88
N LYS A 54 18.65 -3.98 11.39
CA LYS A 54 18.00 -5.29 11.44
C LYS A 54 17.12 -5.52 10.21
N GLN A 55 17.36 -6.59 9.46
CA GLN A 55 16.49 -7.03 8.35
C GLN A 55 15.33 -7.87 8.89
N VAL A 56 14.10 -7.54 8.50
CA VAL A 56 12.87 -8.26 8.89
C VAL A 56 12.09 -8.66 7.64
N ILE A 57 11.65 -9.92 7.53
CA ILE A 57 10.84 -10.41 6.41
C ILE A 57 9.35 -10.30 6.78
N LEU A 58 8.56 -9.67 5.90
CA LEU A 58 7.11 -9.47 6.03
C LEU A 58 6.37 -10.19 4.88
N ASN A 59 5.96 -11.43 5.12
CA ASN A 59 5.09 -12.18 4.21
C ASN A 59 3.93 -12.85 4.97
N SER A 60 3.05 -13.53 4.25
CA SER A 60 1.90 -14.26 4.84
C SER A 60 2.21 -15.73 5.16
N GLY A 61 3.49 -16.09 5.23
CA GLY A 61 3.96 -17.46 5.42
C GLY A 61 3.98 -17.94 6.86
N ASP A 62 2.93 -17.66 7.66
CA ASP A 62 2.51 -18.52 8.78
C ASP A 62 1.20 -18.03 9.45
N GLU A 63 0.18 -18.90 9.39
CA GLU A 63 -0.70 -19.20 10.52
C GLU A 63 -0.47 -20.69 10.83
N LEU A 64 0.17 -21.01 11.96
CA LEU A 64 0.42 -22.37 12.47
C LEU A 64 1.19 -23.37 11.55
N TYR A 65 2.44 -23.67 11.92
CA TYR A 65 3.22 -24.87 11.59
C TYR A 65 3.35 -25.29 10.11
N ALA A 66 4.57 -25.15 9.57
CA ALA A 66 5.06 -26.02 8.51
C ALA A 66 6.40 -26.67 8.93
N GLU A 67 6.35 -27.97 9.19
CA GLU A 67 7.50 -28.83 9.42
C GLU A 67 8.39 -28.97 8.17
N ILE A 68 9.71 -28.89 8.39
CA ILE A 68 10.82 -29.53 7.65
C ILE A 68 11.20 -28.95 6.27
N SER A 69 12.39 -28.32 6.18
CA SER A 69 13.52 -28.90 5.44
C SER A 69 14.86 -28.18 5.72
N LYS A 70 15.91 -28.99 5.77
CA LYS A 70 17.28 -28.74 6.21
C LYS A 70 18.18 -28.12 5.11
N LYS A 71 19.23 -27.45 5.61
CA LYS A 71 20.59 -27.27 5.03
C LYS A 71 20.73 -26.29 3.85
N SER A 72 21.16 -25.06 4.17
CA SER A 72 22.49 -24.56 3.82
C SER A 72 22.70 -23.19 4.49
N ALA A 73 23.90 -23.00 5.04
CA ALA A 73 24.27 -21.89 5.88
C ALA A 73 24.40 -20.57 5.12
N GLU A 74 23.63 -19.59 5.55
CA GLU A 74 23.97 -18.17 5.68
C GLU A 74 23.03 -17.63 6.76
N ILE A 75 23.58 -16.93 7.75
CA ILE A 75 22.85 -16.52 8.97
C ILE A 75 21.83 -15.44 8.58
N MET A 76 20.66 -15.88 8.12
CA MET A 76 19.48 -15.09 7.85
C MET A 76 18.56 -15.25 9.05
N PHE A 77 18.59 -14.28 9.98
CA PHE A 77 17.70 -14.27 11.13
C PHE A 77 16.28 -13.88 10.65
N VAL A 78 15.52 -14.89 10.23
CA VAL A 78 14.12 -14.74 9.83
C VAL A 78 13.30 -14.41 11.08
N ILE A 79 13.13 -13.12 11.39
CA ILE A 79 12.00 -12.70 12.22
C ILE A 79 10.77 -12.85 11.31
N ASN A 80 10.25 -14.08 11.23
CA ASN A 80 8.98 -14.41 10.60
C ASN A 80 7.90 -13.84 11.53
N SER A 81 7.67 -12.53 11.45
CA SER A 81 6.86 -11.84 12.45
C SER A 81 5.38 -12.17 12.25
N CYS A 82 4.90 -13.11 13.06
CA CYS A 82 3.53 -13.60 13.14
C CYS A 82 2.46 -12.52 13.42
N ILE A 83 2.85 -11.28 13.75
CA ILE A 83 1.89 -10.18 13.94
C ILE A 83 1.61 -9.42 12.63
N TYR A 84 2.63 -9.26 11.79
CA TYR A 84 2.56 -8.36 10.62
C TYR A 84 1.96 -9.02 9.38
N GLY A 85 1.96 -10.36 9.27
CA GLY A 85 1.64 -11.06 8.03
C GLY A 85 0.19 -10.94 7.54
N TYR A 86 -0.77 -10.72 8.44
CA TYR A 86 -2.20 -10.65 8.09
C TYR A 86 -3.01 -9.66 8.95
N PHE A 87 -2.76 -9.57 10.26
CA PHE A 87 -3.62 -8.82 11.17
C PHE A 87 -3.40 -7.30 11.17
N LEU A 88 -2.17 -6.83 11.00
CA LEU A 88 -1.84 -5.39 11.05
C LEU A 88 -1.58 -4.75 9.68
N ARG A 89 -1.04 -5.52 8.72
CA ARG A 89 -0.62 -4.99 7.41
C ARG A 89 -1.75 -4.32 6.63
N ASP A 90 -2.95 -4.85 6.75
CA ASP A 90 -4.10 -4.36 5.99
C ASP A 90 -4.96 -3.38 6.81
N LYS A 91 -4.50 -2.94 8.00
CA LYS A 91 -5.17 -1.93 8.84
C LYS A 91 -4.59 -0.54 8.61
N ASN A 92 -5.43 0.50 8.76
CA ASN A 92 -4.94 1.87 8.89
C ASN A 92 -4.09 2.00 10.17
N PHE A 93 -3.03 2.82 10.13
CA PHE A 93 -2.11 2.98 11.25
C PHE A 93 -2.81 3.43 12.55
N ASN A 94 -3.85 4.25 12.46
CA ASN A 94 -4.61 4.68 13.64
C ASN A 94 -5.35 3.52 14.33
N ALA A 95 -5.66 2.44 13.59
CA ALA A 95 -6.22 1.21 14.15
C ALA A 95 -5.16 0.25 14.71
N VAL A 96 -3.89 0.44 14.34
CA VAL A 96 -2.79 -0.45 14.74
C VAL A 96 -2.52 -0.36 16.24
N GLY A 97 -2.59 0.83 16.84
CA GLY A 97 -2.38 1.02 18.29
C GLY A 97 -3.33 0.17 19.16
N ALA A 98 -4.63 0.31 18.94
CA ALA A 98 -5.64 -0.47 19.68
C ALA A 98 -5.51 -1.98 19.43
N ALA A 99 -5.21 -2.38 18.19
CA ALA A 99 -5.00 -3.78 17.81
C ALA A 99 -3.77 -4.39 18.51
N LEU A 100 -2.68 -3.63 18.61
CA LEU A 100 -1.47 -4.01 19.33
C LEU A 100 -1.71 -4.08 20.83
N SER A 101 -2.38 -3.09 21.44
CA SER A 101 -2.68 -3.12 22.87
C SER A 101 -3.54 -4.33 23.24
N LYS A 102 -4.51 -4.71 22.39
CA LYS A 102 -5.31 -5.92 22.60
C LYS A 102 -4.46 -7.19 22.54
N LYS A 103 -3.53 -7.28 21.58
CA LYS A 103 -2.59 -8.41 21.45
C LYS A 103 -1.58 -8.44 22.60
N ALA A 104 -1.03 -7.31 23.01
CA ALA A 104 -0.12 -7.20 24.14
C ALA A 104 -0.79 -7.66 25.45
N LYS A 105 -2.01 -7.21 25.72
CA LYS A 105 -2.80 -7.68 26.88
C LYS A 105 -3.05 -9.19 26.85
N LEU A 106 -3.37 -9.76 25.69
CA LEU A 106 -3.54 -11.20 25.52
C LEU A 106 -2.24 -11.98 25.79
N ILE A 107 -1.10 -11.44 25.37
CA ILE A 107 0.21 -12.07 25.62
C ILE A 107 0.57 -11.98 27.09
N SER A 108 0.38 -10.81 27.73
CA SER A 108 0.61 -10.64 29.17
C SER A 108 -0.23 -11.61 29.98
N SER A 109 -1.53 -11.77 29.66
CA SER A 109 -2.38 -12.74 30.36
C SER A 109 -1.91 -14.18 30.14
N GLN A 110 -1.51 -14.54 28.92
CA GLN A 110 -0.95 -15.86 28.62
C GLN A 110 0.38 -16.12 29.34
N LEU A 111 1.21 -15.09 29.55
CA LEU A 111 2.46 -15.19 30.31
C LEU A 111 2.22 -15.25 31.82
N GLU A 112 1.20 -14.57 32.35
CA GLU A 112 0.81 -14.59 33.76
C GLU A 112 0.20 -15.94 34.16
N GLU A 113 -0.49 -16.63 33.24
CA GLU A 113 -0.97 -18.01 33.43
C GLU A 113 0.15 -19.00 33.79
N ARG A 114 1.42 -18.67 33.49
CA ARG A 114 2.62 -19.40 33.95
C ARG A 114 2.68 -19.59 35.47
N HIS A 115 2.14 -18.65 36.24
CA HIS A 115 2.25 -18.60 37.70
C HIS A 115 1.08 -19.28 38.43
N SER A 116 0.11 -19.81 37.68
CA SER A 116 -1.01 -20.59 38.24
C SER A 116 -0.72 -22.09 38.23
N ASP A 117 -1.16 -22.80 39.27
CA ASP A 117 -1.03 -24.27 39.40
C ASP A 117 -1.60 -24.97 38.16
N GLN A 118 -0.73 -25.51 37.30
CA GLN A 118 -1.12 -26.14 36.04
C GLN A 118 -0.52 -27.55 35.90
N SER A 119 -1.33 -28.48 35.37
CA SER A 119 -0.94 -29.85 35.01
C SER A 119 0.29 -29.88 34.09
N MET A 120 1.09 -30.96 34.17
CA MET A 120 2.26 -31.21 33.33
C MET A 120 2.00 -31.07 31.82
N GLU A 121 0.81 -31.41 31.31
CA GLU A 121 0.46 -31.20 29.89
C GLU A 121 0.42 -29.71 29.51
N LYS A 122 -0.16 -28.85 30.35
CA LYS A 122 -0.27 -27.41 30.06
C LYS A 122 1.10 -26.72 30.09
N MET A 123 1.99 -27.18 30.98
CA MET A 123 3.37 -26.70 31.03
C MET A 123 4.13 -27.00 29.73
N LYS A 124 4.01 -28.22 29.17
CA LYS A 124 4.62 -28.57 27.89
C LYS A 124 4.08 -27.73 26.73
N GLN A 125 2.76 -27.49 26.69
CA GLN A 125 2.15 -26.64 25.67
C GLN A 125 2.58 -25.16 25.78
N PHE A 126 2.79 -24.67 27.01
CA PHE A 126 3.28 -23.31 27.24
C PHE A 126 4.75 -23.14 26.81
N VAL A 127 5.63 -24.07 27.20
CA VAL A 127 7.05 -24.04 26.79
C VAL A 127 7.19 -24.07 25.26
N ALA A 128 6.34 -24.82 24.57
CA ALA A 128 6.30 -24.83 23.10
C ALA A 128 5.87 -23.49 22.48
N LYS A 129 5.03 -22.71 23.18
CA LYS A 129 4.53 -21.39 22.72
C LYS A 129 5.41 -20.21 23.14
N LEU A 130 6.31 -20.39 24.12
CA LEU A 130 7.14 -19.33 24.67
C LEU A 130 8.04 -18.62 23.65
N PRO A 131 8.76 -19.32 22.74
CA PRO A 131 9.57 -18.66 21.72
C PRO A 131 8.74 -17.75 20.82
N HIS A 132 7.52 -18.18 20.47
CA HIS A 132 6.58 -17.40 19.68
C HIS A 132 6.10 -16.15 20.42
N MET A 133 5.77 -16.25 21.72
CA MET A 133 5.38 -15.10 22.54
C MET A 133 6.50 -14.07 22.68
N MET A 134 7.75 -14.51 22.86
CA MET A 134 8.91 -13.60 22.92
C MET A 134 9.17 -12.91 21.58
N ALA A 135 9.11 -13.65 20.46
CA ALA A 135 9.23 -13.06 19.11
C ALA A 135 8.12 -12.04 18.83
N THR A 136 6.90 -12.33 19.30
CA THR A 136 5.73 -11.45 19.20
C THR A 136 5.93 -10.18 20.02
N LYS A 137 6.48 -10.25 21.24
CA LYS A 137 6.80 -9.07 22.05
C LYS A 137 7.82 -8.15 21.37
N LYS A 138 8.90 -8.71 20.82
CA LYS A 138 9.95 -7.98 20.08
C LYS A 138 9.42 -7.30 18.80
N SER A 139 8.38 -7.88 18.20
CA SER A 139 7.68 -7.31 17.05
C SER A 139 6.91 -6.02 17.38
N LEU A 140 6.65 -5.69 18.65
CA LEU A 140 5.91 -4.49 19.05
C LEU A 140 6.71 -3.17 18.92
N ALA A 141 8.00 -3.23 18.56
CA ALA A 141 8.85 -2.04 18.43
C ALA A 141 8.64 -1.24 17.12
N VAL A 142 8.24 -1.89 16.02
CA VAL A 142 8.02 -1.23 14.72
C VAL A 142 6.94 -0.13 14.75
N PRO A 143 5.77 -0.32 15.39
CA PRO A 143 4.71 0.68 15.44
C PRO A 143 5.09 1.90 16.25
N GLU A 144 5.96 1.76 17.26
CA GLU A 144 6.55 2.90 17.98
C GLU A 144 7.45 3.74 17.08
N LEU A 145 8.29 3.08 16.27
CA LEU A 145 9.12 3.76 15.27
C LEU A 145 8.25 4.52 14.25
N ILE A 146 7.18 3.89 13.75
CA ILE A 146 6.25 4.56 12.83
C ILE A 146 5.58 5.74 13.54
N LYS A 147 5.12 5.56 14.79
CA LYS A 147 4.44 6.60 15.55
C LYS A 147 5.31 7.84 15.76
N SER A 148 6.59 7.66 16.07
CA SER A 148 7.52 8.79 16.23
C SER A 148 7.65 9.65 14.97
N VAL A 149 7.45 9.08 13.78
CA VAL A 149 7.46 9.86 12.55
C VAL A 149 6.08 10.45 12.26
N THR A 150 5.00 9.69 12.48
CA THR A 150 3.64 10.18 12.20
C THR A 150 3.18 11.30 13.15
N ASP A 151 3.77 11.39 14.34
CA ASP A 151 3.50 12.46 15.31
C ASP A 151 4.36 13.72 15.04
N SER A 152 5.27 13.69 14.07
CA SER A 152 6.12 14.85 13.74
C SER A 152 5.34 15.92 12.97
N ASN A 153 5.58 17.20 13.28
CA ASN A 153 4.96 18.32 12.56
C ASN A 153 5.24 18.24 11.05
N GLU A 154 6.47 17.88 10.66
CA GLU A 154 6.84 17.74 9.25
C GLU A 154 5.96 16.71 8.50
N PHE A 155 5.64 15.59 9.17
CA PHE A 155 4.73 14.59 8.63
C PHE A 155 3.30 15.10 8.57
N LEU A 156 2.81 15.72 9.65
CA LEU A 156 1.44 16.23 9.74
C LEU A 156 1.16 17.33 8.71
N ASP A 157 2.10 18.26 8.50
CA ASP A 157 1.99 19.33 7.50
C ASP A 157 1.96 18.75 6.08
N SER A 158 2.79 17.73 5.82
CA SER A 158 2.81 17.04 4.52
C SER A 158 1.52 16.25 4.29
N LEU A 159 1.02 15.56 5.31
CA LEU A 159 -0.23 14.80 5.26
C LEU A 159 -1.42 15.73 5.01
N MET A 160 -1.46 16.88 5.71
CA MET A 160 -2.51 17.88 5.54
C MET A 160 -2.56 18.38 4.10
N LEU A 161 -1.42 18.79 3.53
CA LEU A 161 -1.35 19.20 2.13
C LEU A 161 -1.80 18.09 1.18
N GLU A 162 -1.33 16.85 1.38
CA GLU A 162 -1.75 15.74 0.51
C GLU A 162 -3.27 15.50 0.55
N GLN A 163 -3.89 15.57 1.74
CA GLN A 163 -5.33 15.45 1.90
C GLN A 163 -6.09 16.59 1.21
N GLU A 164 -5.67 17.83 1.42
CA GLU A 164 -6.25 19.01 0.75
C GLU A 164 -6.18 18.88 -0.78
N LEU A 165 -5.03 18.49 -1.32
CA LEU A 165 -4.84 18.28 -2.74
C LEU A 165 -5.78 17.19 -3.27
N MET A 166 -5.90 16.05 -2.57
CA MET A 166 -6.81 14.96 -2.96
C MET A 166 -8.28 15.39 -2.92
N MET A 167 -8.65 16.21 -1.94
CA MET A 167 -9.97 16.87 -1.83
C MET A 167 -10.13 18.04 -2.81
N GLY A 168 -9.12 18.32 -3.63
CA GLY A 168 -9.12 19.37 -4.65
C GLY A 168 -9.23 20.79 -4.11
N VAL A 169 -8.77 21.00 -2.87
CA VAL A 169 -8.69 22.31 -2.21
C VAL A 169 -7.45 23.04 -2.71
N ASP A 170 -7.61 24.31 -3.10
CA ASP A 170 -6.55 25.24 -3.52
C ASP A 170 -5.47 24.74 -4.51
N THR A 171 -5.77 23.70 -5.31
CA THR A 171 -4.81 23.03 -6.20
C THR A 171 -4.21 23.90 -7.33
N GLU A 172 -4.73 25.11 -7.55
CA GLU A 172 -4.34 26.00 -8.66
C GLU A 172 -3.19 26.95 -8.34
N LYS A 173 -2.88 27.17 -7.06
CA LYS A 173 -1.91 28.15 -6.60
C LYS A 173 -0.59 27.49 -6.22
N ILE A 174 0.46 28.29 -6.04
CA ILE A 174 1.68 27.82 -5.40
C ILE A 174 1.33 27.46 -3.94
N GLN A 175 1.71 26.26 -3.54
CA GLN A 175 1.55 25.74 -2.18
C GLN A 175 2.72 26.16 -1.29
N THR A 176 2.42 26.88 -0.22
CA THR A 176 3.43 27.40 0.73
C THR A 176 4.28 26.28 1.33
N HIS A 177 3.66 25.16 1.73
CA HIS A 177 4.42 24.03 2.28
C HIS A 177 5.41 23.41 1.29
N ILE A 178 5.12 23.45 -0.02
CA ILE A 178 6.08 23.00 -1.04
C ILE A 178 7.25 23.98 -1.14
N GLU A 179 6.98 25.29 -1.07
CA GLU A 179 8.04 26.32 -1.02
C GLU A 179 8.90 26.17 0.23
N ASP A 180 8.30 25.95 1.40
CA ASP A 180 9.01 25.70 2.64
C ASP A 180 9.88 24.45 2.53
N CYS A 181 9.37 23.36 1.93
CA CYS A 181 10.16 22.16 1.69
C CYS A 181 11.37 22.45 0.78
N ILE A 182 11.21 23.27 -0.26
CA ILE A 182 12.30 23.67 -1.14
C ILE A 182 13.31 24.53 -0.39
N ALA A 183 12.86 25.58 0.31
CA ALA A 183 13.70 26.50 1.06
C ALA A 183 14.54 25.79 2.14
N HIS A 184 13.96 24.78 2.81
CA HIS A 184 14.66 23.95 3.80
C HIS A 184 15.48 22.80 3.19
N GLN A 185 15.59 22.73 1.85
CA GLN A 185 16.31 21.68 1.13
C GLN A 185 15.89 20.26 1.54
N GLN A 186 14.59 20.06 1.77
CA GLN A 186 14.02 18.74 2.05
C GLN A 186 14.34 17.75 0.92
N PRO A 187 14.34 16.44 1.14
CA PRO A 187 14.68 15.46 0.11
C PRO A 187 13.91 15.70 -1.18
N ILE A 188 14.61 15.89 -2.31
CA ILE A 188 13.99 16.28 -3.60
C ILE A 188 12.84 15.36 -4.02
N VAL A 189 12.92 14.07 -3.70
CA VAL A 189 11.86 13.10 -3.99
C VAL A 189 10.54 13.47 -3.31
N LYS A 190 10.58 14.01 -2.08
CA LYS A 190 9.40 14.50 -1.36
C LYS A 190 8.77 15.68 -2.10
N VAL A 191 9.58 16.69 -2.44
CA VAL A 191 9.15 17.88 -3.19
C VAL A 191 8.52 17.50 -4.53
N LEU A 192 9.19 16.66 -5.31
CA LEU A 192 8.69 16.19 -6.61
C LEU A 192 7.39 15.41 -6.47
N ARG A 193 7.23 14.57 -5.43
CA ARG A 193 5.96 13.88 -5.15
C ARG A 193 4.83 14.87 -4.90
N LEU A 194 5.02 15.87 -4.05
CA LEU A 194 3.98 16.86 -3.74
C LEU A 194 3.55 17.65 -4.99
N ILE A 195 4.51 18.09 -5.80
CA ILE A 195 4.23 18.81 -7.07
C ILE A 195 3.51 17.90 -8.06
N CYS A 196 3.94 16.65 -8.21
CA CYS A 196 3.26 15.67 -9.07
C CYS A 196 1.83 15.41 -8.57
N MET A 197 1.61 15.34 -7.25
CA MET A 197 0.28 15.17 -6.68
C MET A 197 -0.61 16.35 -7.04
N GLN A 198 -0.13 17.57 -6.82
CA GLN A 198 -0.87 18.79 -7.16
C GLN A 198 -1.20 18.85 -8.66
N SER A 199 -0.25 18.50 -9.53
CA SER A 199 -0.49 18.44 -10.96
C SER A 199 -1.55 17.40 -11.31
N ALA A 200 -1.49 16.22 -10.70
CA ALA A 200 -2.44 15.15 -10.96
C ALA A 200 -3.86 15.48 -10.46
N THR A 201 -4.02 16.13 -9.29
CA THR A 201 -5.34 16.52 -8.77
C THR A 201 -5.94 17.73 -9.51
N ASN A 202 -5.12 18.56 -10.15
CA ASN A 202 -5.59 19.72 -10.92
C ASN A 202 -5.62 19.49 -12.45
N SER A 203 -5.32 18.27 -12.91
CA SER A 203 -5.18 17.93 -14.35
C SER A 203 -4.12 18.77 -15.07
N GLY A 204 -3.03 19.09 -14.37
CA GLY A 204 -1.95 19.97 -14.77
C GLY A 204 -1.88 21.23 -13.90
N LEU A 205 -0.78 21.96 -14.00
CA LEU A 205 -0.55 23.22 -13.30
C LEU A 205 -0.63 24.38 -14.29
N LYS A 206 -1.04 25.57 -13.82
CA LYS A 206 -0.94 26.79 -14.64
C LYS A 206 0.53 27.03 -14.98
N GLN A 207 0.81 27.54 -16.19
CA GLN A 207 2.18 27.78 -16.68
C GLN A 207 3.05 28.53 -15.65
N LYS A 208 2.51 29.61 -15.06
CA LYS A 208 3.21 30.40 -14.03
C LYS A 208 3.60 29.60 -12.79
N VAL A 209 2.72 28.72 -12.32
CA VAL A 209 2.96 27.87 -11.13
C VAL A 209 4.01 26.81 -11.45
N LEU A 210 3.92 26.21 -12.64
CA LEU A 210 4.89 25.23 -13.10
C LEU A 210 6.28 25.84 -13.27
N ASP A 211 6.37 27.00 -13.93
CA ASP A 211 7.64 27.69 -14.15
C ASP A 211 8.26 28.17 -12.82
N HIS A 212 7.43 28.54 -11.84
CA HIS A 212 7.89 28.83 -10.47
C HIS A 212 8.56 27.61 -9.85
N TYR A 213 7.85 26.48 -9.76
CA TYR A 213 8.42 25.27 -9.17
C TYR A 213 9.68 24.77 -9.87
N LYS A 214 9.70 24.80 -11.21
CA LYS A 214 10.90 24.42 -11.98
C LYS A 214 12.09 25.30 -11.62
N ARG A 215 11.88 26.62 -11.51
CA ARG A 215 12.92 27.60 -11.18
C ARG A 215 13.47 27.35 -9.77
N GLU A 216 12.59 27.24 -8.78
CA GLU A 216 12.97 27.03 -7.38
C GLU A 216 13.73 25.70 -7.21
N ILE A 217 13.30 24.64 -7.89
CA ILE A 217 14.01 23.35 -7.88
C ILE A 217 15.42 23.48 -8.46
N ILE A 218 15.55 24.09 -9.64
CA ILE A 218 16.84 24.23 -10.33
C ILE A 218 17.81 25.08 -9.52
N GLN A 219 17.34 26.18 -8.93
CA GLN A 219 18.17 27.09 -8.14
C GLN A 219 18.61 26.45 -6.82
N THR A 220 17.75 25.65 -6.19
CA THR A 220 18.03 25.08 -4.86
C THR A 220 18.77 23.76 -4.91
N TYR A 221 18.36 22.84 -5.80
CA TYR A 221 18.89 21.48 -5.86
C TYR A 221 19.91 21.28 -6.98
N GLY A 222 19.97 22.22 -7.94
CA GLY A 222 20.94 22.25 -9.02
C GLY A 222 20.36 21.95 -10.40
N PHE A 223 21.02 22.47 -11.43
CA PHE A 223 20.56 22.41 -12.82
C PHE A 223 20.37 21.00 -13.38
N HIS A 224 21.10 20.01 -12.86
CA HIS A 224 21.00 18.62 -13.30
C HIS A 224 19.59 18.01 -13.16
N TYR A 225 18.76 18.54 -12.24
CA TYR A 225 17.36 18.14 -12.10
C TYR A 225 16.47 18.54 -13.28
N ILE A 226 16.96 19.35 -14.25
CA ILE A 226 16.23 19.61 -15.48
C ILE A 226 15.86 18.32 -16.22
N LEU A 227 16.76 17.32 -16.23
CA LEU A 227 16.50 16.02 -16.87
C LEU A 227 15.38 15.26 -16.14
N THR A 228 15.39 15.30 -14.79
CA THR A 228 14.32 14.70 -13.99
C THR A 228 12.99 15.42 -14.26
N LEU A 229 12.98 16.75 -14.32
CA LEU A 229 11.77 17.52 -14.62
C LEU A 229 11.23 17.19 -16.02
N THR A 230 12.10 17.07 -17.03
CA THR A 230 11.70 16.61 -18.37
C THR A 230 11.11 15.21 -18.35
N ASN A 231 11.76 14.25 -17.67
CA ASN A 231 11.23 12.89 -17.53
C ASN A 231 9.83 12.87 -16.86
N LEU A 232 9.60 13.72 -15.86
CA LEU A 232 8.30 13.86 -15.21
C LEU A 232 7.23 14.49 -16.14
N GLU A 233 7.64 15.40 -17.02
CA GLU A 233 6.76 15.99 -18.03
C GLU A 233 6.39 15.01 -19.13
N ASP A 234 7.36 14.27 -19.66
CA ASP A 234 7.16 13.24 -20.68
C ASP A 234 6.28 12.10 -20.13
N ALA A 235 6.46 11.76 -18.86
CA ALA A 235 5.60 10.85 -18.13
C ALA A 235 4.18 11.42 -17.88
N GLY A 236 3.98 12.72 -18.04
CA GLY A 236 2.72 13.42 -17.79
C GLY A 236 2.35 13.52 -16.30
N LEU A 237 3.33 13.36 -15.41
CA LEU A 237 3.20 13.52 -13.96
C LEU A 237 3.16 14.99 -13.55
N ILE A 238 3.92 15.80 -14.26
CA ILE A 238 3.86 17.25 -14.20
C ILE A 238 3.52 17.72 -15.60
N LYS A 239 2.52 18.57 -15.75
CA LYS A 239 2.15 19.11 -17.06
C LYS A 239 1.49 20.46 -16.93
N VAL A 240 1.52 21.22 -18.00
CA VAL A 240 0.70 22.42 -18.14
C VAL A 240 -0.77 22.01 -18.17
N GLN A 241 -1.60 22.71 -17.41
CA GLN A 241 -3.04 22.50 -17.39
C GLN A 241 -3.62 22.79 -18.78
N GLN A 242 -4.25 21.77 -19.38
CA GLN A 242 -4.94 21.88 -20.66
C GLN A 242 -6.33 21.27 -20.56
N GLY A 243 -7.35 22.01 -20.99
CA GLY A 243 -8.73 21.52 -21.07
C GLY A 243 -9.43 21.33 -19.73
N SER A 244 -10.25 20.26 -19.64
CA SER A 244 -11.17 20.00 -18.53
C SER A 244 -10.49 19.36 -17.32
N ARG A 245 -10.99 19.68 -16.11
CA ARG A 245 -10.52 19.14 -14.82
C ARG A 245 -11.03 17.73 -14.59
N THR A 246 -10.41 16.80 -15.29
CA THR A 246 -10.76 15.37 -15.29
C THR A 246 -10.84 14.79 -13.88
N TYR A 247 -9.84 15.08 -13.02
CA TYR A 247 -9.84 14.55 -11.65
C TYR A 247 -11.04 15.02 -10.84
N THR A 248 -11.49 16.28 -10.99
CA THR A 248 -12.66 16.79 -10.27
C THR A 248 -13.93 16.00 -10.61
N VAL A 249 -14.10 15.64 -11.89
CA VAL A 249 -15.22 14.82 -12.35
C VAL A 249 -15.10 13.40 -11.78
N LEU A 250 -13.95 12.75 -11.98
CA LEU A 250 -13.70 11.39 -11.48
C LEU A 250 -13.90 11.28 -9.97
N ARG A 251 -13.40 12.26 -9.21
CA ARG A 251 -13.51 12.30 -7.75
C ARG A 251 -14.96 12.25 -7.28
N LYS A 252 -15.83 13.05 -7.91
CA LYS A 252 -17.25 13.10 -7.59
C LYS A 252 -17.97 11.83 -8.07
N THR A 253 -17.81 11.47 -9.34
CA THR A 253 -18.56 10.35 -9.94
C THR A 253 -18.20 8.99 -9.34
N LEU A 254 -16.94 8.78 -8.99
CA LEU A 254 -16.45 7.52 -8.41
C LEU A 254 -16.32 7.56 -6.88
N ARG A 255 -16.75 8.65 -6.23
CA ARG A 255 -16.60 8.87 -4.79
C ARG A 255 -15.18 8.52 -4.31
N LEU A 256 -14.19 9.19 -4.92
CA LEU A 256 -12.77 8.94 -4.60
C LEU A 256 -12.36 9.56 -3.26
N THR A 257 -13.14 10.49 -2.71
CA THR A 257 -12.89 11.07 -1.40
C THR A 257 -14.06 10.82 -0.46
N VAL A 258 -13.76 10.50 0.80
CA VAL A 258 -14.71 10.26 1.90
C VAL A 258 -14.18 10.97 3.13
N GLU A 259 -14.88 11.99 3.62
CA GLU A 259 -14.43 12.83 4.74
C GLU A 259 -14.75 12.18 6.10
N ASP A 260 -15.94 11.58 6.25
CA ASP A 260 -16.41 10.99 7.52
C ASP A 260 -16.17 9.47 7.63
N GLY A 261 -15.08 8.96 7.04
CA GLY A 261 -14.75 7.54 7.06
C GLY A 261 -14.12 7.10 8.39
N SER A 262 -14.60 6.00 8.98
CA SER A 262 -13.91 5.38 10.12
C SER A 262 -12.66 4.63 9.66
N GLU A 263 -11.50 4.96 10.20
CA GLU A 263 -10.24 4.26 9.94
C GLU A 263 -10.08 2.98 10.77
N THR A 264 -10.78 2.91 11.90
CA THR A 264 -10.69 1.78 12.84
C THR A 264 -11.69 0.68 12.52
N THR A 265 -12.86 1.06 11.98
CA THR A 265 -13.93 0.17 11.52
C THR A 265 -14.33 0.57 10.10
N PRO A 266 -13.47 0.30 9.10
CA PRO A 266 -13.65 0.80 7.75
C PRO A 266 -14.84 0.16 7.05
N SER A 267 -15.66 1.00 6.41
CA SER A 267 -16.79 0.60 5.56
C SER A 267 -16.52 0.82 4.07
N ASP A 268 -15.40 1.46 3.73
CA ASP A 268 -14.98 1.77 2.37
C ASP A 268 -13.47 1.63 2.20
N ILE A 269 -13.05 1.36 0.96
CA ILE A 269 -11.63 1.26 0.58
C ILE A 269 -10.82 2.55 0.79
N SER A 270 -11.46 3.70 1.04
CA SER A 270 -10.78 4.96 1.37
C SER A 270 -9.92 4.89 2.63
N TYR A 271 -10.19 3.93 3.52
CA TYR A 271 -9.48 3.77 4.79
C TYR A 271 -7.95 3.62 4.63
N VAL A 272 -7.48 3.10 3.49
CA VAL A 272 -6.04 2.89 3.23
C VAL A 272 -5.26 4.19 3.08
N HIS A 273 -5.95 5.32 2.83
CA HIS A 273 -5.39 6.67 2.79
C HIS A 273 -6.20 7.66 3.63
N SER A 274 -7.00 7.15 4.58
CA SER A 274 -7.95 7.89 5.42
C SER A 274 -9.10 8.56 4.66
N VAL A 275 -8.79 9.45 3.72
CA VAL A 275 -9.77 10.24 2.96
C VAL A 275 -9.93 9.75 1.51
N TYR A 276 -8.94 9.07 0.94
CA TYR A 276 -8.90 8.78 -0.50
C TYR A 276 -9.02 7.29 -0.81
N ALA A 277 -9.98 6.94 -1.67
CA ALA A 277 -10.12 5.63 -2.26
C ALA A 277 -9.24 5.53 -3.53
N PRO A 278 -8.30 4.57 -3.60
CA PRO A 278 -7.49 4.36 -4.80
C PRO A 278 -8.36 4.20 -6.03
N LEU A 279 -8.23 5.12 -7.00
CA LEU A 279 -8.96 5.11 -8.27
C LEU A 279 -8.89 3.74 -8.95
N SER A 280 -7.71 3.14 -8.98
CA SER A 280 -7.49 1.79 -9.53
C SER A 280 -8.40 0.75 -8.89
N VAL A 281 -8.46 0.70 -7.55
CA VAL A 281 -9.27 -0.25 -6.81
C VAL A 281 -10.76 0.09 -6.87
N ARG A 282 -11.11 1.37 -6.95
CA ARG A 282 -12.50 1.80 -7.15
C ARG A 282 -13.05 1.33 -8.50
N LEU A 283 -12.23 1.38 -9.56
CA LEU A 283 -12.60 0.82 -10.87
C LEU A 283 -12.81 -0.70 -10.79
N VAL A 284 -11.95 -1.43 -10.06
CA VAL A 284 -12.15 -2.85 -9.79
C VAL A 284 -13.48 -3.09 -9.08
N GLN A 285 -13.77 -2.32 -8.03
CA GLN A 285 -15.01 -2.46 -7.27
C GLN A 285 -16.25 -2.27 -8.16
N HIS A 286 -16.26 -1.25 -9.02
CA HIS A 286 -17.37 -1.03 -9.95
C HIS A 286 -17.51 -2.18 -10.95
N LEU A 287 -16.39 -2.65 -11.52
CA LEU A 287 -16.42 -3.75 -12.48
C LEU A 287 -16.89 -5.06 -11.85
N SER A 288 -16.44 -5.38 -10.64
CA SER A 288 -16.85 -6.59 -9.93
C SER A 288 -18.33 -6.60 -9.58
N ARG A 289 -18.91 -5.44 -9.23
CA ARG A 289 -20.34 -5.30 -8.93
C ARG A 289 -21.23 -5.29 -10.18
N ALA A 290 -20.82 -4.54 -11.21
CA ALA A 290 -21.64 -4.35 -12.41
C ALA A 290 -21.42 -5.45 -13.48
N GLY A 291 -20.33 -6.21 -13.39
CA GLY A 291 -19.97 -7.24 -14.37
C GLY A 291 -19.50 -6.73 -15.73
N SER A 292 -19.60 -5.42 -16.00
CA SER A 292 -19.19 -4.78 -17.26
C SER A 292 -18.86 -3.30 -17.02
N TRP A 293 -18.03 -2.74 -17.91
CA TRP A 293 -17.68 -1.32 -17.94
C TRP A 293 -18.83 -0.38 -18.36
N ARG A 294 -19.95 -0.92 -18.86
CA ARG A 294 -21.08 -0.12 -19.37
C ARG A 294 -21.62 0.88 -18.34
N SER A 295 -21.62 0.53 -17.05
CA SER A 295 -22.12 1.39 -15.97
C SER A 295 -21.21 2.60 -15.67
N VAL A 296 -19.96 2.58 -16.16
CA VAL A 296 -18.94 3.60 -15.89
C VAL A 296 -18.28 4.09 -17.18
N ASN A 297 -18.95 3.95 -18.33
CA ASN A 297 -18.37 4.29 -19.63
C ASN A 297 -17.98 5.78 -19.74
N ASP A 298 -18.82 6.67 -19.20
CA ASP A 298 -18.57 8.13 -19.18
C ASP A 298 -17.34 8.50 -18.34
N VAL A 299 -17.00 7.68 -17.35
CA VAL A 299 -15.81 7.85 -16.50
C VAL A 299 -14.58 7.30 -17.22
N ILE A 300 -14.70 6.12 -17.83
CA ILE A 300 -13.59 5.46 -18.51
C ILE A 300 -13.10 6.27 -19.70
N SER A 301 -14.00 6.92 -20.44
CA SER A 301 -13.63 7.78 -21.57
C SER A 301 -12.78 8.99 -21.17
N LEU A 302 -12.80 9.39 -19.89
CA LEU A 302 -11.94 10.43 -19.33
C LEU A 302 -10.55 9.92 -18.95
N LEU A 303 -10.37 8.60 -18.82
CA LEU A 303 -9.11 8.00 -18.43
C LEU A 303 -8.18 7.82 -19.63
N PRO A 304 -6.86 7.89 -19.44
CA PRO A 304 -5.91 7.65 -20.52
C PRO A 304 -5.95 6.20 -21.01
N GLY A 305 -5.98 6.04 -22.33
CA GLY A 305 -5.88 4.75 -23.00
C GLY A 305 -7.23 4.13 -23.36
N PRO A 306 -7.23 3.11 -24.23
CA PRO A 306 -8.45 2.44 -24.64
C PRO A 306 -8.99 1.52 -23.55
N SER A 307 -10.31 1.37 -23.50
CA SER A 307 -10.98 0.33 -22.72
C SER A 307 -11.27 -0.88 -23.60
N ILE A 308 -10.81 -2.06 -23.15
CA ILE A 308 -10.97 -3.31 -23.88
C ILE A 308 -11.71 -4.29 -22.98
N ASP A 309 -12.82 -4.83 -23.48
CA ASP A 309 -13.60 -5.89 -22.84
C ASP A 309 -13.65 -7.08 -23.82
N THR A 310 -13.07 -8.22 -23.44
CA THR A 310 -12.94 -9.38 -24.31
C THR A 310 -13.33 -10.64 -23.57
N THR A 311 -14.25 -11.40 -24.16
CA THR A 311 -14.66 -12.72 -23.64
C THR A 311 -13.95 -13.81 -24.43
N GLN A 312 -13.16 -14.63 -23.74
CA GLN A 312 -12.53 -15.80 -24.35
C GLN A 312 -13.49 -16.99 -24.27
N PRO A 313 -13.84 -17.64 -25.40
CA PRO A 313 -14.66 -18.83 -25.39
C PRO A 313 -13.87 -19.98 -24.77
N LEU A 314 -14.49 -20.70 -23.83
CA LEU A 314 -13.92 -21.93 -23.28
C LEU A 314 -14.13 -23.07 -24.27
N SER A 315 -13.08 -23.85 -24.54
CA SER A 315 -13.21 -25.05 -25.38
C SER A 315 -14.17 -26.06 -24.73
N ALA A 316 -15.09 -26.62 -25.52
CA ALA A 316 -16.16 -27.51 -25.09
C ALA A 316 -15.67 -28.75 -24.30
N ASN A 317 -14.39 -29.11 -24.43
CA ASN A 317 -13.78 -30.27 -23.76
C ASN A 317 -13.46 -30.06 -22.28
N HIS A 318 -13.57 -28.85 -21.73
CA HIS A 318 -13.31 -28.58 -20.30
C HIS A 318 -14.55 -28.65 -19.38
N HIS A 319 -15.74 -28.96 -19.91
CA HIS A 319 -16.97 -29.12 -19.10
C HIS A 319 -17.12 -30.50 -18.43
N LYS A 320 -16.20 -31.44 -18.63
CA LYS A 320 -16.23 -32.76 -17.97
C LYS A 320 -14.96 -33.00 -17.16
N ARG A 321 -14.92 -32.48 -15.92
CA ARG A 321 -14.27 -33.10 -14.75
C ARG A 321 -14.41 -32.21 -13.51
N ARG A 322 -15.60 -32.29 -12.91
CA ARG A 322 -15.84 -32.33 -11.45
C ARG A 322 -17.31 -32.71 -11.24
N GLY A 323 -17.67 -33.88 -11.76
CA GLY A 323 -18.88 -34.57 -11.35
C GLY A 323 -18.55 -35.40 -10.12
N SER A 324 -18.69 -34.81 -8.94
CA SER A 324 -18.97 -35.61 -7.74
C SER A 324 -20.34 -36.22 -7.96
N ILE A 325 -20.42 -37.54 -7.95
CA ILE A 325 -21.67 -38.29 -8.01
C ILE A 325 -22.43 -37.99 -6.71
N GLY A 326 -23.56 -37.29 -6.83
CA GLY A 326 -24.54 -37.14 -5.75
C GLY A 326 -24.81 -35.71 -5.32
N SER A 327 -25.68 -35.01 -6.04
CA SER A 327 -26.66 -34.07 -5.46
C SER A 327 -27.62 -33.55 -6.53
N GLN A 328 -28.60 -34.37 -6.89
CA GLN A 328 -29.92 -33.81 -7.16
C GLN A 328 -30.59 -33.64 -5.81
N ILE A 329 -30.52 -32.44 -5.23
CA ILE A 329 -31.47 -31.87 -4.27
C ILE A 329 -31.28 -30.36 -4.34
N SER A 330 -32.37 -29.67 -4.67
CA SER A 330 -32.51 -28.22 -4.62
C SER A 330 -32.38 -27.72 -3.18
N GLY A 331 -31.46 -26.79 -2.92
CA GLY A 331 -31.33 -26.11 -1.63
C GLY A 331 -29.94 -25.49 -1.44
N SER A 332 -29.89 -24.15 -1.48
CA SER A 332 -28.71 -23.29 -1.26
C SER A 332 -27.46 -23.63 -2.08
N GLN A 333 -27.37 -23.12 -3.31
CA GLN A 333 -26.06 -22.91 -3.93
C GLN A 333 -25.33 -21.87 -3.10
N MET A 334 -24.44 -22.32 -2.20
CA MET A 334 -23.33 -21.47 -1.76
C MET A 334 -22.55 -21.18 -3.04
N GLU A 335 -22.79 -20.01 -3.64
CA GLU A 335 -22.12 -19.61 -4.88
C GLU A 335 -20.62 -19.67 -4.61
N THR A 336 -19.90 -20.50 -5.36
CA THR A 336 -18.43 -20.53 -5.23
C THR A 336 -17.88 -19.15 -5.59
N PRO A 337 -16.96 -18.58 -4.80
CA PRO A 337 -16.45 -17.24 -5.03
C PRO A 337 -15.85 -17.11 -6.43
N LYS A 338 -16.20 -16.03 -7.10
CA LYS A 338 -15.63 -15.71 -8.41
C LYS A 338 -14.18 -15.26 -8.22
N ILE A 339 -13.25 -15.97 -8.82
CA ILE A 339 -11.83 -15.59 -8.80
C ILE A 339 -11.56 -14.59 -9.92
N VAL A 340 -11.06 -13.41 -9.56
CA VAL A 340 -10.70 -12.32 -10.47
C VAL A 340 -9.21 -12.03 -10.35
N MET A 341 -8.48 -12.10 -11.47
CA MET A 341 -7.08 -11.69 -11.50
C MET A 341 -6.99 -10.20 -11.84
N VAL A 342 -6.39 -9.41 -10.96
CA VAL A 342 -6.10 -7.99 -11.19
C VAL A 342 -4.61 -7.82 -11.47
N PHE A 343 -4.26 -7.44 -12.69
CA PHE A 343 -2.87 -7.23 -13.10
C PHE A 343 -2.57 -5.74 -13.26
N PHE A 344 -1.75 -5.20 -12.36
CA PHE A 344 -1.18 -3.86 -12.43
C PHE A 344 0.09 -3.84 -13.31
N LEU A 345 0.00 -3.23 -14.49
CA LEU A 345 1.15 -2.95 -15.35
C LEU A 345 1.69 -1.56 -15.02
N GLY A 346 2.97 -1.48 -14.63
CA GLY A 346 3.60 -0.24 -14.16
C GLY A 346 3.73 -0.14 -12.63
N GLY A 347 3.12 -1.08 -11.90
CA GLY A 347 3.37 -1.30 -10.48
C GLY A 347 2.15 -1.16 -9.58
N CYS A 348 2.24 -1.74 -8.38
CA CYS A 348 1.16 -1.80 -7.38
C CYS A 348 1.71 -1.39 -6.01
N THR A 349 0.93 -0.59 -5.28
CA THR A 349 1.26 -0.21 -3.90
C THR A 349 0.68 -1.19 -2.89
N PHE A 350 1.22 -1.20 -1.67
CA PHE A 350 0.63 -2.00 -0.59
C PHE A 350 -0.77 -1.50 -0.21
N SER A 351 -1.05 -0.19 -0.27
CA SER A 351 -2.39 0.35 -0.03
C SER A 351 -3.43 -0.20 -1.01
N GLU A 352 -3.08 -0.34 -2.29
CA GLU A 352 -3.98 -0.94 -3.29
C GLU A 352 -4.21 -2.43 -3.03
N ILE A 353 -3.17 -3.15 -2.60
CA ILE A 353 -3.28 -4.56 -2.20
C ILE A 353 -4.22 -4.70 -1.00
N SER A 354 -4.04 -3.88 0.03
CA SER A 354 -4.89 -3.89 1.22
C SER A 354 -6.34 -3.55 0.89
N ALA A 355 -6.57 -2.56 0.02
CA ALA A 355 -7.91 -2.21 -0.44
C ALA A 355 -8.59 -3.34 -1.24
N LEU A 356 -7.86 -4.07 -2.09
CA LEU A 356 -8.40 -5.25 -2.79
C LEU A 356 -8.72 -6.39 -1.83
N ARG A 357 -7.88 -6.65 -0.82
CA ARG A 357 -8.17 -7.63 0.23
C ARG A 357 -9.42 -7.24 1.02
N PHE A 358 -9.56 -5.96 1.35
CA PHE A 358 -10.74 -5.43 2.03
C PHE A 358 -12.03 -5.67 1.22
N LEU A 359 -11.98 -5.52 -0.11
CA LEU A 359 -13.13 -5.81 -0.97
C LEU A 359 -13.51 -7.30 -0.99
N SER A 360 -12.55 -8.21 -0.92
CA SER A 360 -12.82 -9.66 -0.84
C SER A 360 -13.36 -10.13 0.52
N GLN A 361 -13.25 -9.30 1.56
CA GLN A 361 -13.70 -9.63 2.92
C GLN A 361 -15.10 -9.06 3.25
N GLN A 362 -15.74 -8.33 2.33
CA GLN A 362 -17.08 -7.79 2.56
C GLN A 362 -18.13 -8.92 2.58
N GLU A 363 -19.12 -8.82 3.45
CA GLU A 363 -20.17 -9.85 3.60
C GLU A 363 -20.94 -10.12 2.29
N ASP A 364 -21.16 -9.07 1.49
CA ASP A 364 -21.83 -9.15 0.19
C ASP A 364 -20.88 -9.51 -0.98
N ALA A 365 -19.58 -9.72 -0.72
CA ALA A 365 -18.61 -9.97 -1.77
C ALA A 365 -18.51 -11.46 -2.10
N ASN A 366 -19.02 -11.83 -3.28
CA ASN A 366 -18.79 -13.15 -3.87
C ASN A 366 -17.57 -13.18 -4.82
N VAL A 367 -16.48 -12.46 -4.47
CA VAL A 367 -15.31 -12.27 -5.34
C VAL A 367 -13.99 -12.34 -4.56
N GLU A 368 -13.06 -13.16 -5.05
CA GLU A 368 -11.68 -13.23 -4.57
C GLU A 368 -10.71 -12.63 -5.61
N TYR A 369 -9.80 -11.77 -5.16
CA TYR A 369 -8.81 -11.14 -6.03
C TYR A 369 -7.44 -11.83 -5.96
N ILE A 370 -6.91 -12.22 -7.12
CA ILE A 370 -5.49 -12.58 -7.30
C ILE A 370 -4.79 -11.35 -7.87
N ILE A 371 -3.80 -10.82 -7.15
CA ILE A 371 -3.11 -9.59 -7.54
C ILE A 371 -1.79 -9.95 -8.23
N ALA A 372 -1.63 -9.50 -9.47
CA ALA A 372 -0.38 -9.53 -10.21
C ALA A 372 0.12 -8.12 -10.46
N THR A 373 1.43 -7.93 -10.47
CA THR A 373 2.04 -6.63 -10.76
C THR A 373 3.40 -6.79 -11.40
N THR A 374 3.79 -5.83 -12.26
CA THR A 374 5.16 -5.78 -12.78
C THR A 374 6.18 -5.44 -11.70
N LYS A 375 5.78 -4.64 -10.69
CA LYS A 375 6.64 -4.25 -9.58
C LYS A 375 5.82 -3.82 -8.36
N LEU A 376 6.30 -4.13 -7.15
CA LEU A 376 5.81 -3.48 -5.94
C LEU A 376 6.51 -2.13 -5.78
N ILE A 377 5.73 -1.05 -5.69
CA ILE A 377 6.24 0.32 -5.69
C ILE A 377 5.54 1.19 -4.64
N ASN A 378 6.19 2.30 -4.30
CA ASN A 378 5.65 3.45 -3.57
C ASN A 378 6.06 4.75 -4.27
N GLY A 379 5.55 5.89 -3.82
CA GLY A 379 5.82 7.17 -4.47
C GLY A 379 7.31 7.52 -4.54
N ASN A 380 8.08 7.18 -3.51
CA ASN A 380 9.52 7.45 -3.50
C ASN A 380 10.26 6.60 -4.54
N THR A 381 10.02 5.28 -4.55
CA THR A 381 10.65 4.37 -5.52
C THR A 381 10.24 4.69 -6.95
N PHE A 382 8.99 5.10 -7.16
CA PHE A 382 8.47 5.46 -8.47
C PHE A 382 9.15 6.73 -9.01
N ILE A 383 9.19 7.81 -8.24
CA ILE A 383 9.89 9.04 -8.66
C ILE A 383 11.38 8.77 -8.92
N ARG A 384 12.03 7.98 -8.06
CA ARG A 384 13.45 7.61 -8.26
C ARG A 384 13.72 6.88 -9.58
N THR A 385 12.76 6.11 -10.12
CA THR A 385 12.94 5.47 -11.44
C THR A 385 12.93 6.44 -12.61
N LEU A 386 12.46 7.67 -12.40
CA LEU A 386 12.43 8.76 -13.39
C LEU A 386 13.56 9.77 -13.18
N MET A 387 14.40 9.55 -12.18
CA MET A 387 15.57 10.39 -11.89
C MET A 387 16.80 9.82 -12.59
N GLU A 388 17.59 10.71 -13.21
CA GLU A 388 18.86 10.33 -13.81
C GLU A 388 19.92 10.08 -12.71
N PRO A 389 20.69 8.97 -12.78
CA PRO A 389 21.76 8.68 -11.84
C PRO A 389 23.00 9.51 -12.18
N LEU A 390 22.90 10.82 -11.96
CA LEU A 390 24.02 11.73 -12.15
C LEU A 390 24.88 11.66 -10.89
N GLY A 391 26.15 11.30 -11.04
CA GLY A 391 27.12 11.35 -9.95
C GLY A 391 27.11 12.73 -9.30
N LYS A 392 27.38 12.82 -7.99
CA LYS A 392 27.44 14.11 -7.29
C LYS A 392 28.33 15.06 -8.09
N ALA A 393 27.77 16.19 -8.53
CA ALA A 393 28.58 17.27 -9.08
C ALA A 393 29.59 17.67 -7.99
N TYR A 394 30.88 17.61 -8.37
CA TYR A 394 32.04 17.78 -7.49
C TYR A 394 32.05 19.13 -6.79
#